data_AF-A0A915ZNF9-F1
#
_entry.id   AF-A0A915ZNF9-F1
#
_cell.length_a   1.000
_cell.length_b   1.000
_cell.length_c   1.000
_cell.angle_alpha   90.00
_cell.angle_beta   90.00
_cell.angle_gamma   90.00
#
_symmetry.space_group_name_H-M   'P 1'
#
loop_
_entity.id
_entity.type
_entity.pdbx_description
1 polymer ?
#
loop_
_entity_poly.entity_id
_entity_poly.type
_entity_poly.pdbx_seq_one_letter_code
_entity_poly.pdbx_strand_id
1 'polypeptide(L)'
;MLDLYKQSSFDIEQLEILKKEFSCFESIIADIEINTFLPKLWKPVRKVNFEDFYTFYISNNLNEYPFLSVFFKHYESLKFIKYLYPIIKFVKILNSKLEYHLTRKAAQIMTFHEFIKKESVDNSEYINLKSLFEEFAFSWNSVISHINQYQSKEFFDKPYMTLDLPVIFGLVEQKDSGIYLYAIVEFLIKLHNEFLNNVMTIPIEKCKSLNFIKDFSWNYLNSKTYFNVLTVVQALDNNFINYEWNDKILRMLFDVKKILSQESILADKMLIISAMLQQSIILNSSSNSINLSELLLLCEIILCFIKELLIRNNNILILDLVNQWLKLARYNITYTDIFKEFSLKHIIAFYELIEEQVANSVIHDIDEKLKISLTQQIMDSINNIIDYDDSENQNQQLIPAKAFVLALKRFIYRFLLIDSGVENMGLYIYFLDFTLNLWTSDMKRELVKKLFPTCLLVSHAYSSYVYLLNEIEKATIERQNKSFASTSSTTRKTLIKKYKKFTD
;
A
#
# COMPACT_ATOMS: atom_id res chain seq x y z
N MET A 1 -23.77 -15.62 -16.10
CA MET A 1 -22.77 -14.59 -16.42
C MET A 1 -22.64 -14.57 -17.94
N LEU A 2 -23.22 -13.57 -18.61
CA LEU A 2 -23.07 -13.45 -20.07
C LEU A 2 -21.62 -13.04 -20.36
N ASP A 3 -20.94 -13.84 -21.18
CA ASP A 3 -19.58 -13.60 -21.66
C ASP A 3 -19.64 -12.43 -22.67
N LEU A 4 -19.82 -11.21 -22.16
CA LEU A 4 -20.07 -9.97 -22.91
C LEU A 4 -18.93 -9.62 -23.89
N TYR A 5 -17.77 -10.27 -23.78
CA TYR A 5 -16.66 -10.13 -24.71
C TYR A 5 -16.90 -10.81 -26.08
N LYS A 6 -17.93 -11.66 -26.22
CA LYS A 6 -18.18 -12.43 -27.46
C LYS A 6 -19.44 -12.05 -28.23
N GLN A 7 -20.33 -11.22 -27.68
CA GLN A 7 -21.57 -10.84 -28.37
C GLN A 7 -21.40 -9.50 -29.09
N SER A 8 -21.40 -9.56 -30.42
CA SER A 8 -21.29 -8.38 -31.29
C SER A 8 -22.64 -7.70 -31.60
N SER A 9 -23.72 -8.02 -30.89
CA SER A 9 -25.03 -7.36 -31.10
C SER A 9 -25.85 -7.34 -29.82
N PHE A 10 -26.34 -6.15 -29.47
CA PHE A 10 -27.18 -5.85 -28.31
C PHE A 10 -28.60 -5.52 -28.79
N ASP A 11 -29.62 -6.13 -28.18
CA ASP A 11 -31.04 -5.95 -28.56
C ASP A 11 -31.74 -4.93 -27.64
N ILE A 12 -32.82 -4.33 -28.13
CA ILE A 12 -33.69 -3.33 -27.46
C ILE A 12 -34.13 -3.82 -26.07
N GLU A 13 -34.34 -5.12 -25.91
CA GLU A 13 -34.74 -5.72 -24.64
C GLU A 13 -33.67 -5.57 -23.54
N GLN A 14 -32.38 -5.65 -23.90
CA GLN A 14 -31.28 -5.43 -22.97
C GLN A 14 -31.12 -3.93 -22.62
N LEU A 15 -31.51 -3.02 -23.53
CA LEU A 15 -31.52 -1.57 -23.27
C LEU A 15 -32.58 -1.19 -22.24
N GLU A 16 -33.77 -1.81 -22.31
CA GLU A 16 -34.84 -1.60 -21.34
C GLU A 16 -34.49 -2.11 -19.93
N ILE A 17 -33.67 -3.16 -19.82
CA ILE A 17 -33.11 -3.60 -18.54
C ILE A 17 -32.15 -2.54 -17.97
N LEU A 18 -31.27 -1.98 -18.80
CA LEU A 18 -30.33 -0.96 -18.37
C LEU A 18 -31.00 0.37 -17.99
N LYS A 19 -32.05 0.79 -18.70
CA LYS A 19 -32.84 1.98 -18.32
C LYS A 19 -33.47 1.82 -16.94
N LYS A 20 -33.86 0.59 -16.57
CA LYS A 20 -34.41 0.29 -15.23
C LYS A 20 -33.34 0.34 -14.13
N GLU A 21 -32.09 -0.02 -14.44
CA GLU A 21 -31.00 0.00 -13.46
C GLU A 21 -30.26 1.34 -13.36
N PHE A 22 -30.17 2.10 -14.46
CA PHE A 22 -29.37 3.31 -14.54
C PHE A 22 -30.22 4.50 -15.04
N SER A 23 -30.63 5.36 -14.11
CA SER A 23 -31.48 6.54 -14.37
C SER A 23 -30.85 7.58 -15.31
N CYS A 24 -29.51 7.57 -15.50
CA CYS A 24 -28.84 8.49 -16.41
C CYS A 24 -29.24 8.30 -17.88
N PHE A 25 -29.71 7.10 -18.26
CA PHE A 25 -30.17 6.84 -19.61
C PHE A 25 -31.50 7.51 -19.94
N GLU A 26 -32.36 7.83 -18.96
CA GLU A 26 -33.62 8.55 -19.22
C GLU A 26 -33.37 9.97 -19.79
N SER A 27 -32.30 10.64 -19.36
CA SER A 27 -32.00 12.02 -19.78
C SER A 27 -31.37 12.17 -21.18
N ILE A 28 -30.88 11.08 -21.79
CA ILE A 28 -30.08 11.11 -23.03
C ILE A 28 -30.96 10.90 -24.28
N ILE A 29 -32.27 10.63 -24.12
CA ILE A 29 -33.07 10.01 -25.18
C ILE A 29 -33.80 11.02 -26.08
N ALA A 30 -33.24 11.22 -27.28
CA ALA A 30 -34.02 11.38 -28.51
C ALA A 30 -33.78 10.14 -29.39
N ASP A 31 -34.85 9.49 -29.86
CA ASP A 31 -34.82 8.16 -30.51
C ASP A 31 -33.87 8.04 -31.71
N ILE A 32 -33.52 9.16 -32.36
CA ILE A 32 -32.65 9.19 -33.54
C ILE A 32 -31.16 9.06 -33.18
N GLU A 33 -30.73 9.51 -31.99
CA GLU A 33 -29.31 9.43 -31.58
C GLU A 33 -28.92 8.04 -31.04
N ILE A 34 -29.88 7.28 -30.48
CA ILE A 34 -29.67 5.97 -29.85
C ILE A 34 -28.98 4.99 -30.82
N ASN A 35 -29.50 4.84 -32.04
CA ASN A 35 -28.95 3.89 -33.02
C ASN A 35 -27.52 4.24 -33.46
N THR A 36 -27.10 5.51 -33.33
CA THR A 36 -25.75 5.95 -33.67
C THR A 36 -24.77 5.90 -32.50
N PHE A 37 -25.26 5.99 -31.26
CA PHE A 37 -24.47 6.00 -30.04
C PHE A 37 -24.30 4.61 -29.41
N LEU A 38 -25.32 3.75 -29.45
CA LEU A 38 -25.29 2.42 -28.85
C LEU A 38 -24.09 1.59 -29.34
N PRO A 39 -23.85 1.48 -30.67
CA PRO A 39 -22.72 0.69 -31.16
C PRO A 39 -21.35 1.27 -30.77
N LYS A 40 -21.27 2.55 -30.40
CA LYS A 40 -20.03 3.21 -29.97
C LYS A 40 -19.78 3.05 -28.46
N LEU A 41 -20.83 3.09 -27.64
CA LEU A 41 -20.79 2.87 -26.19
C LEU A 41 -20.31 1.46 -25.83
N TRP A 42 -20.74 0.47 -26.60
CA TRP A 42 -20.41 -0.95 -26.36
C TRP A 42 -19.23 -1.46 -27.18
N LYS A 43 -18.42 -0.57 -27.76
CA LYS A 43 -17.12 -0.99 -28.32
C LYS A 43 -16.26 -1.47 -27.17
N PRO A 44 -15.76 -2.72 -27.19
CA PRO A 44 -14.84 -3.18 -26.16
C PRO A 44 -13.60 -2.28 -26.22
N VAL A 45 -13.44 -1.45 -25.19
CA VAL A 45 -12.22 -0.66 -25.01
C VAL A 45 -11.22 -1.60 -24.36
N ARG A 46 -10.13 -1.89 -25.06
CA ARG A 46 -9.02 -2.65 -24.49
C ARG A 46 -8.51 -1.90 -23.26
N LYS A 47 -8.41 -2.58 -22.12
CA LYS A 47 -7.77 -2.02 -20.92
C LYS A 47 -6.32 -1.70 -21.29
N VAL A 48 -5.98 -0.42 -21.23
CA VAL A 48 -4.63 0.06 -21.56
C VAL A 48 -3.63 -0.62 -20.64
N ASN A 49 -2.62 -1.25 -21.21
CA ASN A 49 -1.53 -1.86 -20.45
C ASN A 49 -0.22 -1.10 -20.67
N PHE A 50 0.84 -1.52 -19.96
CA PHE A 50 2.16 -0.89 -20.06
C PHE A 50 2.69 -0.87 -21.49
N GLU A 51 2.49 -1.96 -22.24
CA GLU A 51 2.97 -2.09 -23.62
C GLU A 51 2.27 -1.11 -24.57
N ASP A 52 0.97 -0.90 -24.36
CA ASP A 52 0.20 0.09 -25.13
C ASP A 52 0.71 1.51 -24.85
N PHE A 53 1.05 1.83 -23.59
CA PHE A 53 1.63 3.11 -23.21
C PHE A 53 3.07 3.29 -23.76
N TYR A 54 3.90 2.26 -23.67
CA TYR A 54 5.26 2.26 -24.23
C TYR A 54 5.22 2.46 -25.76
N THR A 55 4.36 1.72 -26.46
CA THR A 55 4.18 1.83 -27.91
C THR A 55 3.72 3.24 -28.29
N PHE A 56 2.73 3.79 -27.58
CA PHE A 56 2.26 5.16 -27.78
C PHE A 56 3.38 6.19 -27.59
N TYR A 57 4.22 6.01 -26.57
CA TYR A 57 5.33 6.92 -26.31
C TYR A 57 6.37 6.88 -27.44
N ILE A 58 6.81 5.68 -27.84
CA ILE A 58 7.80 5.49 -28.90
C ILE A 58 7.27 6.00 -30.25
N SER A 59 6.00 5.75 -30.58
CA SER A 59 5.41 6.18 -31.85
C SER A 59 5.30 7.69 -31.98
N ASN A 60 5.09 8.39 -30.86
CA ASN A 60 4.90 9.84 -30.85
C ASN A 60 6.20 10.63 -30.64
N ASN A 61 7.35 9.97 -30.46
CA ASN A 61 8.68 10.60 -30.31
C ASN A 61 8.63 11.82 -29.36
N LEU A 62 7.99 11.63 -28.21
CA LEU A 62 7.71 12.69 -27.24
C LEU A 62 9.01 13.09 -26.52
N ASN A 63 9.87 13.85 -27.22
CA ASN A 63 11.03 14.55 -26.66
C ASN A 63 10.66 15.49 -25.49
N GLU A 64 9.36 15.70 -25.27
CA GLU A 64 8.77 16.45 -24.18
C GLU A 64 8.96 15.79 -22.80
N TYR A 65 9.19 14.48 -22.74
CA TYR A 65 9.36 13.74 -21.48
C TYR A 65 10.68 12.94 -21.41
N PRO A 66 11.83 13.61 -21.31
CA PRO A 66 13.15 12.95 -21.39
C PRO A 66 13.40 11.93 -20.27
N PHE A 67 12.82 12.11 -19.08
CA PHE A 67 12.91 11.12 -18.01
C PHE A 67 12.17 9.82 -18.34
N LEU A 68 10.96 9.90 -18.91
CA LEU A 68 10.23 8.73 -19.37
C LEU A 68 11.00 7.99 -20.47
N SER A 69 11.67 8.72 -21.36
CA SER A 69 12.58 8.13 -22.36
C SER A 69 13.66 7.27 -21.73
N VAL A 70 14.35 7.81 -20.71
CA VAL A 70 15.41 7.09 -19.99
C VAL A 70 14.85 5.91 -19.20
N PHE A 71 13.69 6.08 -18.55
CA PHE A 71 13.00 5.01 -17.86
C PHE A 71 12.65 3.85 -18.79
N PHE A 72 12.02 4.13 -19.93
CA PHE A 72 11.65 3.11 -20.90
C PHE A 72 12.84 2.40 -21.53
N LYS A 73 13.90 3.16 -21.87
CA LYS A 73 15.16 2.59 -22.35
C LYS A 73 15.73 1.53 -21.39
N HIS A 74 15.56 1.78 -20.09
CA HIS A 74 16.10 0.95 -19.01
C HIS A 74 15.07 0.01 -18.38
N TYR A 75 13.83 -0.02 -18.85
CA TYR A 75 12.72 -0.68 -18.14
C TYR A 75 13.01 -2.15 -17.80
N GLU A 76 13.46 -2.94 -18.77
CA GLU A 76 13.83 -4.34 -18.54
C GLU A 76 15.01 -4.49 -17.58
N SER A 77 15.98 -3.57 -17.64
CA SER A 77 17.14 -3.60 -16.74
C SER A 77 16.79 -3.22 -15.30
N LEU A 78 15.86 -2.29 -15.12
CA LEU A 78 15.42 -1.81 -13.82
C LEU A 78 14.73 -2.92 -13.00
N LYS A 79 14.06 -3.87 -13.66
CA LYS A 79 13.45 -5.05 -13.03
C LYS A 79 14.46 -5.90 -12.25
N PHE A 80 15.75 -5.82 -12.58
CA PHE A 80 16.81 -6.54 -11.87
C PHE A 80 17.35 -5.77 -10.65
N ILE A 81 17.23 -4.44 -10.62
CA ILE A 81 17.82 -3.62 -9.56
C ILE A 81 17.25 -3.94 -8.17
N LYS A 82 15.98 -4.37 -8.10
CA LYS A 82 15.33 -4.78 -6.85
C LYS A 82 16.10 -5.88 -6.09
N TYR A 83 16.88 -6.70 -6.80
CA TYR A 83 17.67 -7.79 -6.23
C TYR A 83 18.98 -7.30 -5.59
N LEU A 84 19.43 -6.08 -5.88
CA LEU A 84 20.69 -5.57 -5.38
C LEU A 84 20.65 -5.35 -3.87
N TYR A 85 19.57 -4.76 -3.34
CA TYR A 85 19.47 -4.46 -1.90
C TYR A 85 19.49 -5.71 -1.02
N PRO A 86 18.66 -6.75 -1.25
CA PRO A 86 18.73 -7.98 -0.45
C PRO A 86 20.11 -8.65 -0.48
N ILE A 87 20.76 -8.64 -1.65
CA ILE A 87 22.10 -9.21 -1.81
C ILE A 87 23.10 -8.48 -0.91
N ILE A 88 23.19 -7.16 -1.03
CA ILE A 88 24.18 -6.38 -0.27
C ILE A 88 23.87 -6.39 1.22
N LYS A 89 22.59 -6.36 1.61
CA LYS A 89 22.18 -6.45 3.00
C LYS A 89 22.69 -7.72 3.68
N PHE A 90 22.52 -8.89 3.04
CA PHE A 90 23.02 -10.15 3.59
C PHE A 90 24.54 -10.22 3.57
N VAL A 91 25.20 -9.76 2.49
CA VAL A 91 26.67 -9.69 2.41
C VAL A 91 27.27 -8.84 3.52
N LYS A 92 26.66 -7.71 3.88
CA LYS A 92 27.11 -6.87 5.00
C LYS A 92 27.04 -7.60 6.33
N ILE A 93 25.95 -8.35 6.57
CA ILE A 93 25.77 -9.16 7.79
C ILE A 93 26.79 -10.31 7.82
N LEU A 94 26.99 -10.97 6.68
CA LEU A 94 27.98 -12.02 6.53
C LEU A 94 29.36 -11.47 6.86
N ASN A 95 29.79 -10.38 6.23
CA ASN A 95 31.10 -9.78 6.48
C ASN A 95 31.28 -9.34 7.95
N SER A 96 30.26 -8.73 8.57
CA SER A 96 30.37 -8.27 9.97
C SER A 96 30.45 -9.44 10.97
N LYS A 97 29.75 -10.55 10.71
CA LYS A 97 29.83 -11.77 11.52
C LYS A 97 31.13 -12.55 11.26
N LEU A 98 31.73 -12.40 10.07
CA LEU A 98 32.93 -13.13 9.64
C LEU A 98 34.26 -12.42 9.89
N GLU A 99 34.26 -11.09 10.11
CA GLU A 99 35.46 -10.22 10.18
C GLU A 99 36.55 -10.68 11.17
N TYR A 100 36.26 -11.61 12.10
CA TYR A 100 37.23 -12.13 13.08
C TYR A 100 37.25 -13.66 13.27
N HIS A 101 36.42 -14.44 12.57
CA HIS A 101 36.16 -15.84 12.98
C HIS A 101 36.33 -16.92 11.91
N LEU A 102 36.34 -16.59 10.61
CA LEU A 102 36.30 -17.60 9.56
C LEU A 102 37.50 -17.49 8.62
N THR A 103 38.34 -18.51 8.61
CA THR A 103 39.38 -18.63 7.59
C THR A 103 38.76 -18.98 6.24
N ARG A 104 39.41 -18.60 5.13
CA ARG A 104 38.97 -18.95 3.77
C ARG A 104 38.64 -20.44 3.60
N LYS A 105 39.46 -21.33 4.19
CA LYS A 105 39.22 -22.77 4.17
C LYS A 105 37.94 -23.17 4.91
N ALA A 106 37.63 -22.49 6.01
CA ALA A 106 36.37 -22.72 6.71
C ALA A 106 35.17 -22.23 5.90
N ALA A 107 35.28 -21.12 5.15
CA ALA A 107 34.21 -20.64 4.25
C ALA A 107 33.90 -21.57 3.08
N GLN A 108 34.89 -22.35 2.62
CA GLN A 108 34.70 -23.33 1.54
C GLN A 108 33.99 -24.60 2.01
N ILE A 109 33.97 -24.88 3.31
CA ILE A 109 33.43 -26.12 3.89
C ILE A 109 32.11 -25.86 4.60
N MET A 110 32.03 -24.77 5.37
CA MET A 110 30.84 -24.42 6.15
C MET A 110 29.69 -24.04 5.21
N THR A 111 28.55 -24.68 5.40
CA THR A 111 27.30 -24.38 4.69
C THR A 111 26.61 -23.14 5.25
N PHE A 112 25.74 -22.49 4.49
CA PHE A 112 24.91 -21.41 5.01
C PHE A 112 24.01 -21.86 6.16
N HIS A 113 23.51 -23.10 6.13
CA HIS A 113 22.73 -23.68 7.22
C HIS A 113 23.52 -23.73 8.53
N GLU A 114 24.76 -24.22 8.48
CA GLU A 114 25.66 -24.29 9.63
C GLU A 114 26.05 -22.90 10.12
N PHE A 115 26.34 -21.98 9.20
CA PHE A 115 26.64 -20.59 9.54
C PHE A 115 25.48 -19.93 10.28
N ILE A 116 24.25 -20.02 9.75
CA ILE A 116 23.07 -19.39 10.35
C ILE A 116 22.80 -19.98 11.73
N LYS A 117 22.89 -21.30 11.89
CA LYS A 117 22.73 -21.95 13.19
C LYS A 117 23.79 -21.52 14.21
N LYS A 118 25.04 -21.40 13.77
CA LYS A 118 26.17 -21.04 14.65
C LYS A 118 26.11 -19.58 15.10
N GLU A 119 25.71 -18.68 14.22
CA GLU A 119 25.70 -17.24 14.46
C GLU A 119 24.41 -16.71 15.11
N SER A 120 23.41 -17.57 15.31
CA SER A 120 22.15 -17.23 15.97
C SER A 120 22.22 -17.52 17.47
N VAL A 121 21.98 -16.52 18.30
CA VAL A 121 21.96 -16.65 19.76
C VAL A 121 20.66 -17.30 20.25
N ASP A 122 19.56 -17.07 19.55
CA ASP A 122 18.23 -17.60 19.87
C ASP A 122 17.39 -17.95 18.63
N ASN A 123 16.21 -18.52 18.86
CA ASN A 123 15.28 -18.91 17.79
C ASN A 123 14.75 -17.71 16.97
N SER A 124 14.64 -16.52 17.58
CA SER A 124 14.15 -15.33 16.88
C SER A 124 15.21 -14.77 15.93
N GLU A 125 16.48 -14.74 16.34
CA GLU A 125 17.60 -14.37 15.49
C GLU A 125 17.79 -15.39 14.36
N TYR A 126 17.63 -16.68 14.66
CA TYR A 126 17.65 -17.73 13.64
C TYR A 126 16.59 -17.53 12.57
N ILE A 127 15.34 -17.27 12.96
CA ILE A 127 14.25 -17.01 12.01
C ILE A 127 14.55 -15.77 11.16
N ASN A 128 15.04 -14.69 11.78
CA ASN A 128 15.38 -13.46 11.07
C ASN A 128 16.53 -13.67 10.08
N LEU A 129 17.64 -14.27 10.51
CA LEU A 129 18.81 -14.50 9.66
C LEU A 129 18.50 -15.49 8.53
N LYS A 130 17.68 -16.52 8.78
CA LYS A 130 17.17 -17.43 7.76
C LYS A 130 16.31 -16.70 6.73
N SER A 131 15.41 -15.82 7.17
CA SER A 131 14.59 -15.01 6.26
C SER A 131 15.45 -14.09 5.38
N LEU A 132 16.47 -13.44 5.96
CA LEU A 132 17.41 -12.61 5.20
C LEU A 132 18.22 -13.42 4.19
N PHE A 133 18.60 -14.65 4.53
CA PHE A 133 19.24 -15.57 3.59
C PHE A 133 18.28 -15.98 2.47
N GLU A 134 17.01 -16.27 2.76
CA GLU A 134 16.02 -16.63 1.75
C GLU A 134 15.80 -15.50 0.73
N GLU A 135 15.73 -14.24 1.19
CA GLU A 135 15.70 -13.06 0.30
C GLU A 135 16.97 -12.94 -0.55
N PHE A 136 18.15 -13.17 0.05
CA PHE A 136 19.44 -13.21 -0.65
C PHE A 136 19.48 -14.31 -1.71
N ALA A 137 19.09 -15.54 -1.37
CA ALA A 137 19.11 -16.69 -2.26
C ALA A 137 18.13 -16.52 -3.42
N PHE A 138 16.92 -16.02 -3.16
CA PHE A 138 15.96 -15.66 -4.19
C PHE A 138 16.55 -14.63 -5.17
N SER A 139 17.17 -13.57 -4.64
CA SER A 139 17.77 -12.50 -5.44
C SER A 139 18.96 -13.00 -6.26
N TRP A 140 19.83 -13.81 -5.66
CA TRP A 140 20.96 -14.45 -6.33
C TRP A 140 20.50 -15.34 -7.50
N ASN A 141 19.53 -16.23 -7.23
CA ASN A 141 19.00 -17.18 -8.21
C ASN A 141 18.27 -16.48 -9.36
N SER A 142 17.67 -15.33 -9.10
CA SER A 142 16.98 -14.52 -10.11
C SER A 142 17.93 -13.82 -11.08
N VAL A 143 19.19 -13.61 -10.72
CA VAL A 143 20.14 -12.82 -11.51
C VAL A 143 21.22 -13.68 -12.17
N ILE A 144 21.64 -14.78 -11.54
CA ILE A 144 22.78 -15.59 -12.00
C ILE A 144 22.66 -16.09 -13.44
N SER A 145 21.45 -16.42 -13.88
CA SER A 145 21.17 -16.90 -15.24
C SER A 145 21.53 -15.86 -16.31
N HIS A 146 21.47 -14.57 -15.98
CA HIS A 146 21.75 -13.44 -16.88
C HIS A 146 23.24 -13.08 -16.99
N ILE A 147 24.10 -13.70 -16.20
CA ILE A 147 25.53 -13.41 -16.17
C ILE A 147 26.26 -14.26 -17.19
N ASN A 148 26.66 -13.64 -18.30
CA ASN A 148 27.33 -14.32 -19.42
C ASN A 148 28.72 -13.73 -19.75
N GLN A 149 29.09 -12.62 -19.11
CA GLN A 149 30.28 -11.83 -19.47
C GLN A 149 31.58 -12.38 -18.90
N TYR A 150 31.53 -13.27 -17.91
CA TYR A 150 32.70 -13.93 -17.35
C TYR A 150 32.97 -15.22 -18.10
N GLN A 151 33.67 -15.10 -19.24
CA GLN A 151 34.12 -16.21 -20.08
C GLN A 151 35.26 -17.02 -19.42
N SER A 152 35.16 -17.36 -18.13
CA SER A 152 36.06 -18.36 -17.54
C SER A 152 35.51 -19.76 -17.79
N LYS A 153 36.40 -20.76 -17.91
CA LYS A 153 36.04 -22.18 -18.02
C LYS A 153 35.28 -22.72 -16.78
N GLU A 154 35.06 -21.91 -15.75
CA GLU A 154 34.41 -22.28 -14.48
C GLU A 154 32.88 -22.02 -14.49
N PHE A 155 32.33 -21.39 -15.53
CA PHE A 155 30.90 -21.00 -15.59
C PHE A 155 30.00 -21.96 -16.39
N PHE A 156 30.38 -23.22 -16.62
CA PHE A 156 29.53 -24.17 -17.33
C PHE A 156 28.32 -24.63 -16.49
N ASP A 157 28.49 -24.78 -15.17
CA ASP A 157 27.41 -25.14 -14.23
C ASP A 157 27.20 -24.02 -13.22
N LYS A 158 26.24 -23.14 -13.50
CA LYS A 158 25.82 -22.09 -12.56
C LYS A 158 25.13 -22.77 -11.36
N PRO A 159 25.59 -22.58 -10.12
CA PRO A 159 24.96 -23.22 -8.97
C PRO A 159 23.55 -22.68 -8.75
N TYR A 160 22.78 -23.36 -7.92
CA TYR A 160 21.50 -22.85 -7.42
C TYR A 160 21.65 -22.56 -5.91
N MET A 161 21.48 -21.30 -5.51
CA MET A 161 21.70 -20.85 -4.14
C MET A 161 20.69 -21.49 -3.20
N THR A 162 21.20 -22.28 -2.25
CA THR A 162 20.45 -22.98 -1.21
C THR A 162 21.22 -22.94 0.10
N LEU A 163 20.55 -23.30 1.20
CA LEU A 163 21.17 -23.36 2.53
C LEU A 163 22.34 -24.34 2.61
N ASP A 164 22.38 -25.33 1.73
CA ASP A 164 23.40 -26.38 1.70
C ASP A 164 24.67 -25.94 0.95
N LEU A 165 24.63 -24.80 0.23
CA LEU A 165 25.84 -24.29 -0.41
C LEU A 165 26.84 -23.74 0.62
N PRO A 166 28.14 -23.83 0.33
CA PRO A 166 29.16 -23.25 1.18
C PRO A 166 29.12 -21.71 1.24
N VAL A 167 29.49 -21.16 2.39
CA VAL A 167 29.49 -19.71 2.68
C VAL A 167 30.36 -18.90 1.70
N ILE A 168 31.38 -19.50 1.09
CA ILE A 168 32.24 -18.87 0.08
C ILE A 168 31.44 -18.26 -1.09
N PHE A 169 30.26 -18.80 -1.43
CA PHE A 169 29.38 -18.25 -2.47
C PHE A 169 28.69 -16.94 -2.06
N GLY A 170 28.74 -16.59 -0.77
CA GLY A 170 28.23 -15.34 -0.19
C GLY A 170 29.29 -14.24 -0.08
N LEU A 171 30.55 -14.53 -0.43
CA LEU A 171 31.65 -13.57 -0.34
C LEU A 171 31.91 -12.90 -1.69
N VAL A 172 32.01 -11.57 -1.68
CA VAL A 172 32.24 -10.75 -2.88
C VAL A 172 33.74 -10.76 -3.21
N GLU A 173 34.21 -11.79 -3.91
CA GLU A 173 35.63 -11.97 -4.27
C GLU A 173 35.82 -12.30 -5.76
N GLN A 174 36.90 -11.82 -6.38
CA GLN A 174 37.24 -12.10 -7.79
C GLN A 174 37.90 -13.48 -8.00
N LYS A 175 37.76 -14.43 -7.06
CA LYS A 175 38.46 -15.73 -7.07
C LYS A 175 37.55 -16.86 -6.59
N ASP A 176 37.85 -18.08 -7.04
CA ASP A 176 37.12 -19.31 -6.70
C ASP A 176 35.60 -19.15 -6.86
N SER A 177 34.82 -19.82 -6.02
CA SER A 177 33.36 -19.71 -5.93
C SER A 177 32.83 -18.32 -5.54
N GLY A 178 33.66 -17.41 -5.05
CA GLY A 178 33.25 -16.02 -4.78
C GLY A 178 32.98 -15.21 -6.05
N ILE A 179 33.53 -15.66 -7.19
CA ILE A 179 33.43 -14.98 -8.48
C ILE A 179 31.99 -14.83 -8.97
N TYR A 180 31.10 -15.78 -8.63
CA TYR A 180 29.69 -15.72 -9.02
C TYR A 180 28.98 -14.52 -8.38
N LEU A 181 29.18 -14.32 -7.07
CA LEU A 181 28.56 -13.19 -6.38
C LEU A 181 29.20 -11.87 -6.80
N TYR A 182 30.53 -11.83 -6.96
CA TYR A 182 31.22 -10.66 -7.50
C TYR A 182 30.62 -10.26 -8.86
N ALA A 183 30.41 -11.21 -9.75
CA ALA A 183 29.81 -10.98 -11.06
C ALA A 183 28.36 -10.47 -10.97
N ILE A 184 27.55 -11.03 -10.06
CA ILE A 184 26.16 -10.56 -9.82
C ILE A 184 26.17 -9.11 -9.37
N VAL A 185 26.98 -8.80 -8.36
CA VAL A 185 27.04 -7.45 -7.79
C VAL A 185 27.56 -6.45 -8.83
N GLU A 186 28.59 -6.79 -9.61
CA GLU A 186 29.09 -5.92 -10.67
C GLU A 186 28.03 -5.64 -11.74
N PHE A 187 27.33 -6.69 -12.19
CA PHE A 187 26.25 -6.57 -13.17
C PHE A 187 25.14 -5.64 -12.67
N LEU A 188 24.64 -5.86 -11.46
CA LEU A 188 23.56 -5.06 -10.88
C LEU A 188 23.96 -3.60 -10.64
N ILE A 189 25.17 -3.37 -10.13
CA ILE A 189 25.72 -2.01 -9.93
C ILE A 189 25.88 -1.29 -11.27
N LYS A 190 26.31 -2.00 -12.32
CA LYS A 190 26.40 -1.43 -13.66
C LYS A 190 25.05 -0.95 -14.17
N LEU A 191 24.00 -1.77 -14.07
CA LEU A 191 22.64 -1.38 -14.47
C LEU A 191 22.15 -0.16 -13.66
N HIS A 192 22.35 -0.19 -12.35
CA HIS A 192 22.01 0.90 -11.45
C HIS A 192 22.67 2.22 -11.84
N ASN A 193 24.00 2.21 -11.99
CA ASN A 193 24.77 3.40 -12.28
C ASN A 193 24.55 3.89 -13.72
N GLU A 194 24.30 3.01 -14.69
CA GLU A 194 23.97 3.40 -16.06
C GLU A 194 22.62 4.12 -16.14
N PHE A 195 21.63 3.66 -15.37
CA PHE A 195 20.36 4.37 -15.24
C PHE A 195 20.57 5.76 -14.64
N LEU A 196 21.24 5.86 -13.50
CA LEU A 196 21.52 7.15 -12.85
C LEU A 196 22.31 8.10 -13.77
N ASN A 197 23.33 7.60 -14.47
CA ASN A 197 24.10 8.39 -15.43
C ASN A 197 23.20 8.96 -16.53
N ASN A 198 22.33 8.13 -17.13
CA ASN A 198 21.42 8.62 -18.17
C ASN A 198 20.42 9.64 -17.62
N VAL A 199 19.94 9.47 -16.37
CA VAL A 199 19.09 10.49 -15.72
C VAL A 199 19.86 11.79 -15.49
N MET A 200 21.11 11.73 -15.03
CA MET A 200 21.96 12.91 -14.80
C MET A 200 22.32 13.66 -16.08
N THR A 201 22.32 12.99 -17.23
CA THR A 201 22.52 13.64 -18.53
C THR A 201 21.31 14.44 -19.03
N ILE A 202 20.14 14.27 -18.41
CA ILE A 202 18.92 15.01 -18.81
C ILE A 202 19.12 16.49 -18.45
N PRO A 203 19.11 17.41 -19.43
CA PRO A 203 19.20 18.83 -19.12
C PRO A 203 17.96 19.24 -18.33
N ILE A 204 18.16 19.81 -17.15
CA ILE A 204 17.04 20.13 -16.25
C ILE A 204 16.09 21.15 -16.91
N GLU A 205 16.60 22.02 -17.78
CA GLU A 205 15.81 22.96 -18.58
C GLU A 205 14.82 22.24 -19.52
N LYS A 206 15.17 21.04 -19.98
CA LYS A 206 14.36 20.22 -20.89
C LYS A 206 13.40 19.29 -20.16
N CYS A 207 13.58 19.07 -18.86
CA CYS A 207 12.72 18.21 -18.05
C CYS A 207 12.10 18.98 -16.89
N LYS A 208 10.94 19.60 -17.14
CA LYS A 208 10.23 20.39 -16.12
C LYS A 208 9.89 19.58 -14.87
N SER A 209 9.61 18.28 -15.03
CA SER A 209 9.35 17.34 -13.93
C SER A 209 10.53 17.16 -12.98
N LEU A 210 11.76 17.45 -13.41
CA LEU A 210 12.98 17.40 -12.59
C LEU A 210 13.39 18.79 -12.07
N ASN A 211 12.60 19.84 -12.31
CA ASN A 211 12.93 21.19 -11.82
C ASN A 211 13.00 21.26 -10.30
N PHE A 212 12.30 20.40 -9.55
CA PHE A 212 12.40 20.38 -8.08
C PHE A 212 13.85 20.20 -7.63
N ILE A 213 14.65 19.44 -8.39
CA ILE A 213 16.05 19.16 -8.08
C ILE A 213 16.89 20.45 -8.16
N LYS A 214 16.48 21.51 -8.89
CA LYS A 214 17.18 22.80 -8.87
C LYS A 214 17.11 23.48 -7.51
N ASP A 215 15.97 23.37 -6.83
CA ASP A 215 15.72 24.05 -5.54
C ASP A 215 16.26 23.23 -4.36
N PHE A 216 16.31 21.90 -4.47
CA PHE A 216 17.05 21.05 -3.54
C PHE A 216 18.54 21.13 -3.86
N SER A 217 19.30 21.91 -3.10
CA SER A 217 20.74 22.12 -3.31
C SER A 217 21.46 20.82 -3.72
N TRP A 218 21.90 20.77 -4.98
CA TRP A 218 22.60 19.63 -5.60
C TRP A 218 23.81 19.11 -4.80
N ASN A 219 24.31 19.90 -3.85
CA ASN A 219 25.37 19.52 -2.93
C ASN A 219 25.02 18.32 -2.02
N TYR A 220 23.74 17.96 -1.84
CA TYR A 220 23.34 16.77 -1.07
C TYR A 220 23.38 15.46 -1.87
N LEU A 221 23.35 15.51 -3.21
CA LEU A 221 23.22 14.33 -4.09
C LEU A 221 24.55 13.80 -4.63
N ASN A 222 25.59 14.63 -4.70
CA ASN A 222 26.76 14.34 -5.55
C ASN A 222 27.84 13.40 -4.99
N SER A 223 27.76 12.93 -3.74
CA SER A 223 28.80 12.01 -3.20
C SER A 223 28.27 10.70 -2.61
N LYS A 224 26.94 10.52 -2.52
CA LYS A 224 26.34 9.41 -1.75
C LYS A 224 25.52 8.42 -2.56
N THR A 225 25.33 8.59 -3.87
CA THR A 225 24.46 7.70 -4.67
C THR A 225 25.25 6.66 -5.46
N TYR A 226 26.46 6.98 -5.89
CA TYR A 226 27.34 6.07 -6.60
C TYR A 226 28.06 5.13 -5.64
N PHE A 227 28.04 3.85 -5.95
CA PHE A 227 28.89 2.86 -5.29
C PHE A 227 29.41 1.87 -6.34
N ASN A 228 30.57 1.29 -6.04
CA ASN A 228 31.19 0.26 -6.83
C ASN A 228 31.28 -1.02 -5.99
N VAL A 229 31.70 -2.12 -6.62
CA VAL A 229 31.80 -3.42 -5.94
C VAL A 229 32.72 -3.34 -4.70
N LEU A 230 33.77 -2.50 -4.75
CA LEU A 230 34.74 -2.33 -3.65
C LEU A 230 34.16 -1.55 -2.46
N THR A 231 33.22 -0.65 -2.68
CA THR A 231 32.55 0.12 -1.62
C THR A 231 31.21 -0.47 -1.20
N VAL A 232 30.84 -1.64 -1.72
CA VAL A 232 29.49 -2.20 -1.56
C VAL A 232 29.12 -2.49 -0.10
N VAL A 233 30.11 -2.85 0.73
CA VAL A 233 29.91 -3.08 2.18
C VAL A 233 29.66 -1.77 2.93
N GLN A 234 30.09 -0.64 2.38
CA GLN A 234 29.90 0.71 2.92
C GLN A 234 28.62 1.38 2.40
N ALA A 235 27.89 0.74 1.48
CA ALA A 235 26.66 1.28 0.93
C ALA A 235 25.60 1.51 2.03
N LEU A 236 24.94 2.66 1.99
CA LEU A 236 23.83 3.06 2.84
C LEU A 236 22.50 2.78 2.13
N ASP A 237 21.40 2.76 2.87
CA ASP A 237 20.07 2.47 2.27
C ASP A 237 19.72 3.45 1.14
N ASN A 238 20.11 4.73 1.26
CA ASN A 238 19.88 5.76 0.26
C ASN A 238 20.70 5.59 -1.03
N ASN A 239 21.62 4.62 -1.08
CA ASN A 239 22.38 4.30 -2.29
C ASN A 239 21.55 3.51 -3.31
N PHE A 240 20.53 2.78 -2.88
CA PHE A 240 19.83 1.82 -3.73
C PHE A 240 18.56 2.43 -4.34
N ILE A 241 18.40 2.29 -5.65
CA ILE A 241 17.12 2.54 -6.31
C ILE A 241 16.13 1.44 -5.90
N ASN A 242 15.05 1.83 -5.24
CA ASN A 242 13.93 0.95 -4.97
C ASN A 242 12.95 0.94 -6.16
N TYR A 243 13.16 0.02 -7.10
CA TYR A 243 12.38 -0.05 -8.35
C TYR A 243 10.95 -0.53 -8.14
N GLU A 244 10.74 -1.50 -7.26
CA GLU A 244 9.39 -1.92 -6.88
C GLU A 244 8.92 -1.01 -5.77
N TRP A 245 7.87 -0.24 -6.07
CA TRP A 245 7.03 0.32 -5.03
C TRP A 245 6.50 -0.84 -4.22
N ASN A 246 7.13 -1.06 -3.07
CA ASN A 246 6.69 -2.06 -2.13
C ASN A 246 5.24 -1.72 -1.77
N ASP A 247 4.40 -2.72 -1.48
CA ASP A 247 3.03 -2.60 -0.95
C ASP A 247 2.95 -1.86 0.42
N LYS A 248 4.01 -1.11 0.75
CA LYS A 248 4.30 -0.30 1.90
C LYS A 248 3.76 1.13 1.81
N ILE A 249 2.73 1.45 1.01
CA ILE A 249 1.93 2.65 1.37
C ILE A 249 1.44 2.51 2.83
N LEU A 250 1.16 1.28 3.24
CA LEU A 250 0.75 0.93 4.60
C LEU A 250 1.83 1.20 5.65
N ARG A 251 3.07 0.83 5.33
CA ARG A 251 4.23 1.13 6.21
C ARG A 251 4.67 2.58 6.07
N MET A 252 4.38 3.25 4.95
CA MET A 252 4.67 4.66 4.76
C MET A 252 3.87 5.51 5.74
N LEU A 253 2.60 5.18 6.01
CA LEU A 253 1.87 5.82 7.10
C LEU A 253 2.59 5.68 8.45
N PHE A 254 3.14 4.49 8.75
CA PHE A 254 3.88 4.25 9.99
C PHE A 254 5.21 5.00 10.03
N ASP A 255 5.93 5.03 8.92
CA ASP A 255 7.20 5.74 8.77
C ASP A 255 7.00 7.25 8.90
N VAL A 256 5.96 7.80 8.26
CA VAL A 256 5.61 9.22 8.39
C VAL A 256 5.23 9.57 9.82
N LYS A 257 4.48 8.72 10.55
CA LYS A 257 4.19 8.92 11.98
C LYS A 257 5.47 8.98 12.84
N LYS A 258 6.57 8.37 12.42
CA LYS A 258 7.87 8.45 13.11
C LYS A 258 8.66 9.72 12.76
N ILE A 259 8.45 10.29 11.57
CA ILE A 259 9.16 11.48 11.07
C ILE A 259 8.44 12.77 11.49
N LEU A 260 7.11 12.78 11.39
CA LEU A 260 6.25 13.93 11.67
C LEU A 260 5.20 13.61 12.74
N SER A 261 5.06 14.51 13.71
CA SER A 261 3.93 14.48 14.64
C SER A 261 2.62 14.74 13.88
N GLN A 262 1.64 13.86 14.08
CA GLN A 262 0.33 13.91 13.44
C GLN A 262 -0.75 14.28 14.47
N GLU A 263 -1.78 14.97 14.02
CA GLU A 263 -2.93 15.43 14.79
C GLU A 263 -4.22 15.00 14.08
N SER A 264 -5.27 14.73 14.87
CA SER A 264 -6.61 14.52 14.34
C SER A 264 -7.18 15.82 13.77
N ILE A 265 -8.04 15.70 12.77
CA ILE A 265 -8.84 16.82 12.29
C ILE A 265 -9.94 17.11 13.32
N LEU A 266 -10.17 18.39 13.65
CA LEU A 266 -11.25 18.79 14.55
C LEU A 266 -12.62 18.39 13.99
N ALA A 267 -13.54 17.98 14.86
CA ALA A 267 -14.81 17.38 14.46
C ALA A 267 -15.68 18.29 13.57
N ASP A 268 -15.69 19.59 13.85
CA ASP A 268 -16.37 20.62 13.06
C ASP A 268 -15.81 20.71 11.63
N LYS A 269 -14.48 20.70 11.48
CA LYS A 269 -13.81 20.67 10.17
C LYS A 269 -14.03 19.34 9.45
N MET A 270 -14.09 18.24 10.18
CA MET A 270 -14.31 16.90 9.62
C MET A 270 -15.69 16.77 8.97
N LEU A 271 -16.72 17.40 9.54
CA LEU A 271 -18.06 17.46 8.95
C LEU A 271 -18.05 18.21 7.61
N ILE A 272 -17.32 19.33 7.53
CA ILE A 272 -17.20 20.12 6.29
C ILE A 272 -16.51 19.30 5.20
N ILE A 273 -15.37 18.67 5.52
CA ILE A 273 -14.65 17.82 4.56
C ILE A 273 -15.54 16.66 4.10
N SER A 274 -16.23 15.99 5.04
CA SER A 274 -17.11 14.87 4.72
C SER A 274 -18.25 15.30 3.80
N ALA A 275 -18.84 16.48 4.01
CA ALA A 275 -19.86 17.03 3.12
C ALA A 275 -19.30 17.33 1.72
N MET A 276 -18.09 17.89 1.63
CA MET A 276 -17.43 18.15 0.34
C MET A 276 -17.12 16.85 -0.43
N LEU A 277 -16.67 15.80 0.28
CA LEU A 277 -16.40 14.48 -0.31
C LEU A 277 -17.71 13.74 -0.67
N GLN A 278 -18.79 13.89 0.09
CA GLN A 278 -20.09 13.31 -0.26
C GLN A 278 -20.70 13.99 -1.50
N GLN A 279 -20.54 15.30 -1.62
CA GLN A 279 -21.04 16.04 -2.77
C GLN A 279 -20.34 15.62 -4.07
N SER A 280 -19.07 15.21 -4.01
CA SER A 280 -18.39 14.66 -5.19
C SER A 280 -18.88 13.27 -5.59
N ILE A 281 -19.31 12.43 -4.64
CA ILE A 281 -19.92 11.12 -4.91
C ILE A 281 -21.31 11.27 -5.57
N ILE A 282 -22.12 12.23 -5.11
CA ILE A 282 -23.50 12.42 -5.58
C ILE A 282 -23.56 13.10 -6.96
N LEU A 283 -22.65 14.04 -7.23
CA LEU A 283 -22.65 14.88 -8.44
C LEU A 283 -21.64 14.41 -9.52
N ASN A 284 -21.52 13.09 -9.74
CA ASN A 284 -20.63 12.43 -10.73
C ASN A 284 -20.64 13.00 -12.17
N SER A 285 -21.46 14.02 -12.45
CA SER A 285 -21.65 14.69 -13.74
C SER A 285 -21.21 16.17 -13.78
N SER A 286 -20.66 16.75 -12.70
CA SER A 286 -20.16 18.14 -12.75
C SER A 286 -18.64 18.19 -12.99
N SER A 287 -18.21 19.14 -13.83
CA SER A 287 -16.80 19.43 -14.15
C SER A 287 -15.96 19.84 -12.93
N ASN A 288 -16.58 19.98 -11.75
CA ASN A 288 -15.96 20.37 -10.48
C ASN A 288 -16.04 19.27 -9.40
N SER A 289 -16.46 18.04 -9.75
CA SER A 289 -16.48 16.92 -8.80
C SER A 289 -15.07 16.48 -8.43
N ILE A 290 -14.81 16.30 -7.13
CA ILE A 290 -13.53 15.81 -6.61
C ILE A 290 -13.41 14.31 -6.92
N ASN A 291 -12.47 13.93 -7.79
CA ASN A 291 -12.12 12.54 -7.98
C ASN A 291 -11.38 12.00 -6.74
N LEU A 292 -12.07 11.18 -5.94
CA LEU A 292 -11.53 10.65 -4.68
C LEU A 292 -10.28 9.78 -4.89
N SER A 293 -10.21 9.04 -6.00
CA SER A 293 -9.05 8.20 -6.33
C SER A 293 -7.82 9.06 -6.65
N GLU A 294 -8.01 10.18 -7.36
CA GLU A 294 -6.92 11.14 -7.62
C GLU A 294 -6.47 11.85 -6.34
N LEU A 295 -7.42 12.21 -5.47
CA LEU A 295 -7.10 12.85 -4.19
C LEU A 295 -6.34 11.89 -3.26
N LEU A 296 -6.74 10.61 -3.23
CA LEU A 296 -6.04 9.56 -2.50
C LEU A 296 -4.61 9.39 -3.02
N LEU A 297 -4.43 9.30 -4.34
CA LEU A 297 -3.12 9.22 -4.98
C LEU A 297 -2.25 10.45 -4.65
N LEU A 298 -2.85 11.65 -4.63
CA LEU A 298 -2.14 12.87 -4.24
C LEU A 298 -1.66 12.81 -2.78
N CYS A 299 -2.48 12.31 -1.85
CA CYS A 299 -2.06 12.06 -0.48
C CYS A 299 -0.92 11.04 -0.41
N GLU A 300 -0.95 9.97 -1.19
CA GLU A 300 0.14 8.97 -1.24
C GLU A 300 1.46 9.57 -1.73
N ILE A 301 1.40 10.41 -2.77
CA ILE A 301 2.56 11.15 -3.27
C ILE A 301 3.13 12.10 -2.19
N ILE A 302 2.26 12.83 -1.49
CA ILE A 302 2.68 13.72 -0.38
C ILE A 302 3.37 12.91 0.73
N LEU A 303 2.78 11.80 1.15
CA LEU A 303 3.34 10.92 2.16
C LEU A 303 4.71 10.36 1.71
N CYS A 304 4.86 10.02 0.43
CA CYS A 304 6.14 9.61 -0.13
C CYS A 304 7.17 10.72 -0.01
N PHE A 305 6.84 11.96 -0.41
CA PHE A 305 7.76 13.07 -0.30
C PHE A 305 8.17 13.38 1.13
N ILE A 306 7.23 13.34 2.07
CA ILE A 306 7.54 13.52 3.50
C ILE A 306 8.59 12.52 3.94
N LYS A 307 8.39 11.24 3.59
CA LYS A 307 9.29 10.15 3.96
C LYS A 307 10.65 10.30 3.29
N GLU A 308 10.69 10.39 1.97
CA GLU A 308 11.93 10.34 1.18
C GLU A 308 12.78 11.61 1.34
N LEU A 309 12.14 12.77 1.55
CA LEU A 309 12.84 14.04 1.79
C LEU A 309 13.05 14.33 3.28
N LEU A 310 12.61 13.42 4.16
CA LEU A 310 12.69 13.56 5.61
C LEU A 310 12.17 14.92 6.10
N ILE A 311 11.01 15.34 5.58
CA ILE A 311 10.39 16.62 5.97
C ILE A 311 10.00 16.54 7.44
N ARG A 312 10.57 17.40 8.29
CA ARG A 312 10.33 17.40 9.76
C ARG A 312 9.41 18.51 10.25
N ASN A 313 9.13 19.51 9.43
CA ASN A 313 8.26 20.62 9.82
C ASN A 313 6.80 20.27 9.51
N ASN A 314 6.04 19.91 10.55
CA ASN A 314 4.63 19.52 10.42
C ASN A 314 3.66 20.71 10.26
N ASN A 315 4.14 21.95 10.40
CA ASN A 315 3.34 23.17 10.26
C ASN A 315 3.25 23.69 8.83
N ILE A 316 4.04 23.14 7.89
CA ILE A 316 3.93 23.47 6.47
C ILE A 316 2.50 23.17 6.00
N LEU A 317 1.86 24.12 5.32
CA LEU A 317 0.54 23.87 4.73
C LEU A 317 0.67 22.79 3.67
N ILE A 318 -0.27 21.84 3.65
CA ILE A 318 -0.30 20.78 2.62
C ILE A 318 -0.33 21.45 1.25
N LEU A 319 -1.14 22.50 1.10
CA LEU A 319 -1.23 23.27 -0.14
C LEU A 319 0.08 23.94 -0.54
N ASP A 320 0.89 24.42 0.40
CA ASP A 320 2.19 25.05 0.07
C ASP A 320 3.17 24.02 -0.46
N LEU A 321 3.23 22.85 0.19
CA LEU A 321 4.04 21.72 -0.29
C LEU A 321 3.56 21.31 -1.69
N VAL A 322 2.26 21.05 -1.85
CA VAL A 322 1.67 20.65 -3.13
C VAL A 322 1.94 21.70 -4.20
N ASN A 323 1.77 23.00 -3.92
CA ASN A 323 2.04 24.06 -4.87
C ASN A 323 3.52 24.18 -5.26
N GLN A 324 4.44 23.91 -4.33
CA GLN A 324 5.87 23.83 -4.65
C GLN A 324 6.12 22.76 -5.71
N TRP A 325 5.39 21.63 -5.67
CA TRP A 325 5.49 20.56 -6.66
C TRP A 325 4.63 20.80 -7.93
N LEU A 326 3.39 21.26 -7.81
CA LEU A 326 2.48 21.47 -8.94
C LEU A 326 2.91 22.61 -9.86
N LYS A 327 3.55 23.66 -9.33
CA LYS A 327 4.21 24.69 -10.15
C LYS A 327 5.19 24.08 -11.16
N LEU A 328 5.77 22.93 -10.83
CA LEU A 328 6.73 22.21 -11.66
C LEU A 328 6.04 21.29 -12.69
N ALA A 329 4.87 20.74 -12.34
CA ALA A 329 4.10 19.83 -13.17
C ALA A 329 3.10 20.50 -14.15
N ARG A 330 2.82 21.80 -13.99
CA ARG A 330 1.76 22.54 -14.75
C ARG A 330 0.37 21.88 -14.68
N TYR A 331 0.13 21.09 -13.63
CA TYR A 331 -1.19 20.51 -13.37
C TYR A 331 -2.04 21.54 -12.64
N ASN A 332 -3.19 21.88 -13.22
CA ASN A 332 -4.18 22.72 -12.55
C ASN A 332 -5.10 21.79 -11.75
N ILE A 333 -4.78 21.59 -10.47
CA ILE A 333 -5.58 20.72 -9.62
C ILE A 333 -6.68 21.55 -8.96
N THR A 334 -7.90 21.43 -9.48
CA THR A 334 -9.09 22.12 -8.93
C THR A 334 -9.51 21.59 -7.55
N TYR A 335 -9.02 20.41 -7.15
CA TYR A 335 -9.36 19.76 -5.88
C TYR A 335 -8.38 20.01 -4.72
N THR A 336 -7.29 20.78 -4.91
CA THR A 336 -6.36 21.10 -3.80
C THR A 336 -6.93 22.06 -2.77
N ASP A 337 -8.07 22.71 -3.07
CA ASP A 337 -8.73 23.65 -2.18
C ASP A 337 -9.12 23.02 -0.83
N ILE A 338 -9.36 21.70 -0.82
CA ILE A 338 -9.65 20.94 0.39
C ILE A 338 -8.49 20.98 1.41
N PHE A 339 -7.27 21.29 0.95
CA PHE A 339 -6.07 21.36 1.79
C PHE A 339 -5.75 22.76 2.33
N LYS A 340 -6.49 23.81 1.93
CA LYS A 340 -6.16 25.22 2.23
C LYS A 340 -5.90 25.52 3.71
N GLU A 341 -6.64 24.87 4.60
CA GLU A 341 -6.57 25.14 6.05
C GLU A 341 -5.74 24.10 6.83
N PHE A 342 -5.07 23.18 6.14
CA PHE A 342 -4.46 22.03 6.77
C PHE A 342 -2.96 21.99 6.51
N SER A 343 -2.22 21.75 7.58
CA SER A 343 -0.78 21.49 7.54
C SER A 343 -0.46 19.99 7.53
N LEU A 344 0.80 19.65 7.26
CA LEU A 344 1.29 18.27 7.16
C LEU A 344 1.04 17.43 8.41
N LYS A 345 0.76 18.03 9.57
CA LYS A 345 0.32 17.30 10.77
C LYS A 345 -1.04 16.60 10.60
N HIS A 346 -1.85 16.97 9.62
CA HIS A 346 -3.16 16.36 9.37
C HIS A 346 -3.17 15.39 8.18
N ILE A 347 -2.05 15.20 7.48
CA ILE A 347 -2.03 14.47 6.20
C ILE A 347 -2.50 13.02 6.35
N ILE A 348 -2.17 12.36 7.46
CA ILE A 348 -2.62 10.99 7.70
C ILE A 348 -4.11 10.93 7.98
N ALA A 349 -4.64 11.85 8.78
CA ALA A 349 -6.08 11.91 9.05
C ALA A 349 -6.87 12.17 7.76
N PHE A 350 -6.34 13.00 6.86
CA PHE A 350 -6.89 13.19 5.52
C PHE A 350 -6.87 11.92 4.68
N TYR A 351 -5.71 11.26 4.59
CA TYR A 351 -5.57 10.02 3.85
C TYR A 351 -6.56 8.96 4.34
N GLU A 352 -6.61 8.74 5.66
CA GLU A 352 -7.49 7.75 6.28
C GLU A 352 -8.98 8.08 6.03
N LEU A 353 -9.37 9.35 6.02
CA LEU A 353 -10.74 9.77 5.71
C LEU A 353 -11.11 9.52 4.25
N ILE A 354 -10.23 9.89 3.31
CA ILE A 354 -10.47 9.71 1.86
C ILE A 354 -10.49 8.22 1.53
N GLU A 355 -9.52 7.46 2.05
CA GLU A 355 -9.45 6.01 1.92
C GLU A 355 -10.74 5.35 2.39
N GLU A 356 -11.27 5.78 3.54
CA GLU A 356 -12.51 5.23 4.07
C GLU A 356 -13.71 5.46 3.12
N GLN A 357 -13.78 6.63 2.48
CA GLN A 357 -14.83 6.93 1.49
C GLN A 357 -14.65 6.11 0.21
N VAL A 358 -13.42 5.98 -0.30
CA VAL A 358 -13.14 5.17 -1.49
C VAL A 358 -13.43 3.69 -1.20
N ALA A 359 -13.06 3.19 -0.03
CA ALA A 359 -13.34 1.81 0.36
C ALA A 359 -14.85 1.50 0.39
N ASN A 360 -15.71 2.46 0.77
CA ASN A 360 -17.17 2.24 0.78
C ASN A 360 -17.72 1.89 -0.61
N SER A 361 -17.14 2.40 -1.70
CA SER A 361 -17.66 2.15 -3.05
C SER A 361 -17.21 0.83 -3.65
N VAL A 362 -16.09 0.25 -3.18
CA VAL A 362 -15.47 -0.94 -3.80
C VAL A 362 -15.36 -2.16 -2.89
N ILE A 363 -15.68 -2.04 -1.59
CA ILE A 363 -15.49 -3.14 -0.62
C ILE A 363 -16.28 -4.41 -0.95
N HIS A 364 -17.37 -4.28 -1.70
CA HIS A 364 -18.23 -5.40 -2.09
C HIS A 364 -17.69 -6.19 -3.31
N ASP A 365 -16.72 -5.63 -4.04
CA ASP A 365 -16.15 -6.18 -5.28
C ASP A 365 -15.06 -7.24 -5.02
N ILE A 366 -14.97 -7.75 -3.79
CA ILE A 366 -14.02 -8.81 -3.41
C ILE A 366 -14.37 -10.15 -4.10
N ASP A 367 -13.33 -10.92 -4.44
CA ASP A 367 -13.46 -12.25 -5.03
C ASP A 367 -14.32 -13.17 -4.14
N GLU A 368 -15.22 -13.95 -4.77
CA GLU A 368 -16.09 -14.92 -4.11
C GLU A 368 -15.33 -15.94 -3.27
N LYS A 369 -14.09 -16.28 -3.64
CA LYS A 369 -13.23 -17.18 -2.85
C LYS A 369 -12.92 -16.65 -1.44
N LEU A 370 -13.04 -15.34 -1.23
CA LEU A 370 -12.83 -14.65 0.05
C LEU A 370 -14.14 -14.37 0.81
N LYS A 371 -15.30 -14.82 0.29
CA LYS A 371 -16.62 -14.70 0.94
C LYS A 371 -17.01 -15.98 1.69
N ILE A 372 -16.06 -16.58 2.42
CA ILE A 372 -16.30 -17.83 3.16
C ILE A 372 -17.24 -17.55 4.34
N SER A 373 -18.30 -18.36 4.46
CA SER A 373 -19.27 -18.25 5.56
C SER A 373 -18.63 -18.51 6.92
N LEU A 374 -19.03 -17.74 7.92
CA LEU A 374 -18.56 -17.94 9.30
C LEU A 374 -19.29 -19.10 9.96
N THR A 375 -18.56 -19.98 10.63
CA THR A 375 -19.14 -20.99 11.52
C THR A 375 -19.54 -20.36 12.85
N GLN A 376 -20.43 -21.02 13.60
CA GLN A 376 -20.84 -20.55 14.93
C GLN A 376 -19.65 -20.36 15.88
N GLN A 377 -18.70 -21.30 15.86
CA GLN A 377 -17.49 -21.22 16.68
C GLN A 377 -16.65 -19.96 16.37
N ILE A 378 -16.58 -19.57 15.10
CA ILE A 378 -15.85 -18.35 14.70
C ILE A 378 -16.63 -17.11 15.16
N MET A 379 -17.95 -17.08 14.97
CA MET A 379 -18.79 -15.97 15.45
C MET A 379 -18.69 -15.80 16.97
N ASP A 380 -18.72 -16.90 17.74
CA ASP A 380 -18.54 -16.86 19.20
C ASP A 380 -17.15 -16.31 19.58
N SER A 381 -16.11 -16.72 18.85
CA SER A 381 -14.74 -16.23 19.07
C SER A 381 -14.61 -14.72 18.82
N ILE A 382 -15.34 -14.19 17.84
CA ILE A 382 -15.43 -12.75 17.55
C ILE A 382 -16.23 -12.03 18.66
N ASN A 383 -17.40 -12.54 19.04
CA ASN A 383 -18.27 -11.88 20.02
C ASN A 383 -17.63 -11.82 21.41
N ASN A 384 -16.83 -12.81 21.79
CA ASN A 384 -16.16 -12.88 23.10
C ASN A 384 -15.13 -11.77 23.34
N ILE A 385 -14.69 -11.08 22.29
CA ILE A 385 -13.61 -10.08 22.37
C ILE A 385 -14.08 -8.68 22.00
N ILE A 386 -15.34 -8.51 21.59
CA ILE A 386 -15.87 -7.26 21.08
C ILE A 386 -16.76 -6.56 22.12
N ASP A 387 -16.53 -5.26 22.27
CA ASP A 387 -17.44 -4.35 22.94
C ASP A 387 -18.37 -3.70 21.92
N TYR A 388 -19.66 -4.04 22.00
CA TYR A 388 -20.67 -3.40 21.17
C TYR A 388 -21.11 -2.06 21.76
N ASP A 389 -20.86 -1.79 23.05
CA ASP A 389 -21.32 -0.60 23.75
C ASP A 389 -20.40 0.61 23.52
N ASP A 390 -20.97 1.69 22.97
CA ASP A 390 -20.29 2.97 22.72
C ASP A 390 -20.04 3.79 24.01
N SER A 391 -20.12 3.18 25.19
CA SER A 391 -19.93 3.93 26.44
C SER A 391 -18.46 4.28 26.61
N GLU A 392 -18.15 5.57 26.82
CA GLU A 392 -16.80 6.08 27.14
C GLU A 392 -16.31 5.63 28.54
N ASN A 393 -16.60 4.39 28.94
CA ASN A 393 -16.09 3.84 30.18
C ASN A 393 -14.60 3.51 30.01
N GLN A 394 -13.77 4.19 30.80
CA GLN A 394 -12.32 4.18 30.75
C GLN A 394 -11.67 2.81 31.07
N ASN A 395 -12.46 1.78 31.39
CA ASN A 395 -12.03 0.40 31.66
C ASN A 395 -12.34 -0.55 30.48
N GLN A 396 -12.02 -0.15 29.24
CA GLN A 396 -12.15 -1.02 28.07
C GLN A 396 -11.28 -2.28 28.21
N GLN A 397 -11.92 -3.39 28.58
CA GLN A 397 -11.33 -4.74 28.62
C GLN A 397 -11.54 -5.51 27.31
N LEU A 398 -12.33 -4.97 26.38
CA LEU A 398 -12.72 -5.57 25.09
C LEU A 398 -12.44 -4.59 23.94
N ILE A 399 -12.41 -5.09 22.70
CA ILE A 399 -12.14 -4.31 21.50
C ILE A 399 -13.43 -3.63 21.01
N PRO A 400 -13.48 -2.30 20.84
CA PRO A 400 -14.67 -1.64 20.31
C PRO A 400 -15.07 -2.15 18.92
N ALA A 401 -16.35 -2.48 18.74
CA ALA A 401 -16.88 -3.07 17.51
C ALA A 401 -16.59 -2.18 16.29
N LYS A 402 -16.79 -0.86 16.41
CA LYS A 402 -16.51 0.12 15.33
C LYS A 402 -15.03 0.16 14.94
N ALA A 403 -14.13 0.06 15.92
CA ALA A 403 -12.69 0.03 15.65
C ALA A 403 -12.28 -1.26 14.93
N PHE A 404 -12.88 -2.40 15.30
CA PHE A 404 -12.66 -3.68 14.61
C PHE A 404 -13.17 -3.60 13.16
N VAL A 405 -14.40 -3.14 12.95
CA VAL A 405 -15.01 -2.98 11.63
C VAL A 405 -14.14 -2.09 10.73
N LEU A 406 -13.65 -0.97 11.25
CA LEU A 406 -12.75 -0.09 10.48
C LEU A 406 -11.43 -0.78 10.12
N ALA A 407 -10.83 -1.54 11.04
CA ALA A 407 -9.61 -2.29 10.79
C ALA A 407 -9.83 -3.39 9.72
N LEU A 408 -10.98 -4.09 9.75
CA LEU A 408 -11.38 -5.04 8.70
C LEU A 408 -11.58 -4.37 7.35
N LYS A 409 -12.30 -3.23 7.33
CA LYS A 409 -12.53 -2.46 6.11
C LYS A 409 -11.22 -2.03 5.46
N ARG A 410 -10.28 -1.50 6.24
CA ARG A 410 -8.93 -1.15 5.78
C ARG A 410 -8.19 -2.39 5.27
N PHE A 411 -8.24 -3.51 5.99
CA PHE A 411 -7.58 -4.74 5.58
C PHE A 411 -8.11 -5.24 4.22
N ILE A 412 -9.44 -5.29 4.06
CA ILE A 412 -10.08 -5.70 2.81
C ILE A 412 -9.65 -4.80 1.66
N TYR A 413 -9.77 -3.48 1.85
CA TYR A 413 -9.41 -2.50 0.81
C TYR A 413 -7.93 -2.60 0.39
N ARG A 414 -7.03 -2.71 1.37
CA ARG A 414 -5.58 -2.64 1.15
C ARG A 414 -4.96 -3.94 0.65
N PHE A 415 -5.52 -5.09 1.00
CA PHE A 415 -4.89 -6.39 0.77
C PHE A 415 -5.72 -7.37 -0.07
N LEU A 416 -7.05 -7.24 -0.08
CA LEU A 416 -7.93 -8.27 -0.66
C LEU A 416 -8.58 -7.88 -1.97
N LEU A 417 -8.61 -6.58 -2.31
CA LEU A 417 -9.06 -6.12 -3.64
C LEU A 417 -8.05 -6.41 -4.76
N ILE A 418 -6.88 -6.95 -4.41
CA ILE A 418 -5.83 -7.41 -5.32
C ILE A 418 -5.66 -8.91 -5.10
N ASP A 419 -5.52 -9.70 -6.18
CA ASP A 419 -5.39 -11.16 -6.09
C ASP A 419 -4.15 -11.54 -5.25
N SER A 420 -4.40 -12.09 -4.06
CA SER A 420 -3.40 -12.15 -3.00
C SER A 420 -2.93 -13.56 -2.68
N GLY A 421 -3.62 -14.62 -3.13
CA GLY A 421 -3.23 -16.02 -2.90
C GLY A 421 -3.00 -16.42 -1.42
N VAL A 422 -3.39 -15.56 -0.46
CA VAL A 422 -3.11 -15.70 0.98
C VAL A 422 -4.35 -16.10 1.79
N GLU A 423 -5.39 -16.61 1.12
CA GLU A 423 -6.72 -16.92 1.67
C GLU A 423 -6.67 -17.76 2.96
N ASN A 424 -5.72 -18.71 3.02
CA ASN A 424 -5.56 -19.65 4.12
C ASN A 424 -4.62 -19.16 5.24
N MET A 425 -4.07 -17.94 5.13
CA MET A 425 -3.23 -17.37 6.18
C MET A 425 -4.05 -16.90 7.38
N GLY A 426 -3.44 -16.91 8.56
CA GLY A 426 -4.07 -16.39 9.78
C GLY A 426 -4.18 -14.87 9.74
N LEU A 427 -5.39 -14.34 9.99
CA LEU A 427 -5.67 -12.90 10.01
C LEU A 427 -4.85 -12.17 11.10
N TYR A 428 -4.52 -12.88 12.19
CA TYR A 428 -3.69 -12.37 13.27
C TYR A 428 -2.30 -11.91 12.82
N ILE A 429 -1.74 -12.47 11.73
CA ILE A 429 -0.44 -12.07 11.19
C ILE A 429 -0.46 -10.59 10.81
N TYR A 430 -1.57 -10.13 10.23
CA TYR A 430 -1.75 -8.76 9.78
C TYR A 430 -2.25 -7.84 10.91
N PHE A 431 -3.24 -8.29 11.67
CA PHE A 431 -3.88 -7.45 12.70
C PHE A 431 -2.98 -7.20 13.92
N LEU A 432 -1.96 -8.05 14.14
CA LEU A 432 -0.94 -7.83 15.16
C LEU A 432 0.30 -7.08 14.65
N ASP A 433 0.45 -6.91 13.33
CA ASP A 433 1.45 -6.01 12.75
C ASP A 433 0.91 -4.57 12.72
N PHE A 434 1.11 -3.86 13.85
CA PHE A 434 0.73 -2.45 13.99
C PHE A 434 1.45 -1.50 13.03
N THR A 435 2.46 -1.96 12.28
CA THR A 435 3.10 -1.14 11.23
C THR A 435 2.23 -1.01 9.98
N LEU A 436 1.19 -1.84 9.85
CA LEU A 436 0.22 -1.79 8.75
C LEU A 436 -0.87 -0.73 8.93
N ASN A 437 -0.92 -0.04 10.08
CA ASN A 437 -1.90 1.01 10.41
C ASN A 437 -3.37 0.60 10.13
N LEU A 438 -3.75 -0.63 10.45
CA LEU A 438 -5.15 -1.07 10.35
C LEU A 438 -5.99 -0.42 11.45
N TRP A 439 -5.51 -0.46 12.69
CA TRP A 439 -6.15 0.12 13.85
C TRP A 439 -5.99 1.65 13.92
N THR A 440 -6.94 2.31 14.57
CA THR A 440 -6.86 3.74 14.91
C THR A 440 -5.81 3.99 16.00
N SER A 441 -5.32 5.23 16.11
CA SER A 441 -4.20 5.59 16.98
C SER A 441 -4.49 5.47 18.48
N ASP A 442 -5.76 5.56 18.86
CA ASP A 442 -6.28 5.44 20.23
C ASP A 442 -6.36 3.99 20.74
N MET A 443 -6.26 2.99 19.84
CA MET A 443 -6.34 1.59 20.20
C MET A 443 -5.13 1.09 21.00
N LYS A 444 -5.39 0.50 22.17
CA LYS A 444 -4.36 -0.11 23.03
C LYS A 444 -3.79 -1.37 22.39
N ARG A 445 -2.51 -1.33 21.98
CA ARG A 445 -1.82 -2.46 21.31
C ARG A 445 -1.82 -3.75 22.13
N GLU A 446 -1.61 -3.64 23.44
CA GLU A 446 -1.58 -4.78 24.35
C GLU A 446 -2.94 -5.50 24.44
N LEU A 447 -4.03 -4.73 24.39
CA LEU A 447 -5.39 -5.27 24.41
C LEU A 447 -5.64 -6.13 23.17
N VAL A 448 -5.32 -5.60 21.99
CA VAL A 448 -5.48 -6.34 20.72
C VAL A 448 -4.60 -7.58 20.70
N LYS A 449 -3.33 -7.50 21.11
CA LYS A 449 -2.43 -8.66 21.19
C LYS A 449 -2.95 -9.77 22.09
N LYS A 450 -3.62 -9.43 23.19
CA LYS A 450 -4.15 -10.38 24.15
C LYS A 450 -5.43 -11.06 23.64
N LEU A 451 -6.27 -10.33 22.92
CA LEU A 451 -7.63 -10.76 22.61
C LEU A 451 -7.81 -11.27 21.17
N PHE A 452 -6.97 -10.84 20.22
CA PHE A 452 -7.22 -11.14 18.81
C PHE A 452 -7.25 -12.66 18.54
N PRO A 453 -8.27 -13.20 17.84
CA PRO A 453 -8.49 -14.63 17.78
C PRO A 453 -7.60 -15.26 16.70
N THR A 454 -6.94 -16.36 17.05
CA THR A 454 -6.02 -17.07 16.13
C THR A 454 -6.75 -17.92 15.09
N CYS A 455 -8.04 -18.19 15.28
CA CYS A 455 -8.87 -19.00 14.38
C CYS A 455 -9.39 -18.24 13.15
N LEU A 456 -9.23 -16.91 13.09
CA LEU A 456 -9.61 -16.12 11.92
C LEU A 456 -8.56 -16.27 10.82
N LEU A 457 -9.03 -16.59 9.62
CA LEU A 457 -8.23 -16.64 8.40
C LEU A 457 -8.51 -15.40 7.56
N VAL A 458 -7.64 -15.13 6.59
CA VAL A 458 -7.84 -14.04 5.62
C VAL A 458 -9.17 -14.18 4.89
N SER A 459 -9.53 -15.39 4.51
CA SER A 459 -10.83 -15.70 3.87
C SER A 459 -12.06 -15.44 4.74
N HIS A 460 -11.90 -15.24 6.06
CA HIS A 460 -13.00 -14.87 6.95
C HIS A 460 -13.18 -13.35 7.09
N ALA A 461 -12.26 -12.53 6.54
CA ALA A 461 -12.23 -11.09 6.80
C ALA A 461 -13.50 -10.36 6.32
N TYR A 462 -13.93 -10.60 5.07
CA TYR A 462 -15.12 -9.96 4.52
C TYR A 462 -16.40 -10.38 5.24
N SER A 463 -16.57 -11.67 5.48
CA SER A 463 -17.76 -12.18 6.20
C SER A 463 -17.80 -11.69 7.65
N SER A 464 -16.63 -11.54 8.31
CA SER A 464 -16.54 -10.93 9.64
C SER A 464 -16.93 -9.46 9.62
N TYR A 465 -16.52 -8.71 8.59
CA TYR A 465 -16.91 -7.32 8.40
C TYR A 465 -18.43 -7.17 8.27
N VAL A 466 -19.06 -7.95 7.38
CA VAL A 466 -20.52 -7.92 7.17
C VAL A 466 -21.26 -8.33 8.45
N TYR A 467 -20.81 -9.41 9.11
CA TYR A 467 -21.40 -9.88 10.36
C TYR A 467 -21.39 -8.79 11.44
N LEU A 468 -20.24 -8.14 11.66
CA LEU A 468 -20.12 -7.09 12.67
C LEU A 468 -20.93 -5.84 12.37
N LEU A 469 -21.04 -5.44 11.11
CA LEU A 469 -21.93 -4.34 10.72
C LEU A 469 -23.38 -4.62 11.13
N ASN A 470 -23.87 -5.83 10.82
CA ASN A 470 -25.23 -6.24 11.17
C ASN A 470 -25.44 -6.26 12.68
N GLU A 471 -24.47 -6.75 13.46
CA GLU A 471 -24.58 -6.78 14.93
C GLU A 471 -24.52 -5.38 15.55
N ILE A 472 -23.69 -4.47 15.02
CA ILE A 472 -23.66 -3.07 15.46
C ILE A 472 -25.01 -2.39 15.16
N GLU A 473 -25.58 -2.63 13.98
CA GLU A 473 -26.88 -2.08 13.62
C GLU A 473 -27.99 -2.58 14.56
N LYS A 474 -28.04 -3.89 14.82
CA LYS A 474 -28.96 -4.49 15.80
C LYS A 474 -28.81 -3.88 17.18
N ALA A 475 -27.58 -3.79 17.70
CA ALA A 475 -27.31 -3.18 19.01
C ALA A 475 -27.76 -1.71 19.06
N THR A 476 -27.59 -0.97 17.97
CA THR A 476 -28.02 0.43 17.85
C THR A 476 -29.54 0.56 17.90
N ILE A 477 -30.26 -0.29 17.15
CA ILE A 477 -31.73 -0.32 17.14
C ILE A 477 -32.28 -0.70 18.53
N GLU A 478 -31.70 -1.71 19.17
CA GLU A 478 -32.10 -2.10 20.53
C GLU A 478 -31.92 -0.98 21.55
N ARG A 479 -30.83 -0.20 21.45
CA ARG A 479 -30.60 0.97 22.32
C ARG A 479 -31.63 2.07 22.08
N GLN A 480 -31.92 2.38 20.82
CA GLN A 480 -32.96 3.36 20.49
C GLN A 480 -34.31 2.92 21.07
N ASN A 481 -34.68 1.65 20.89
CA ASN A 481 -35.92 1.11 21.46
C ASN A 481 -35.95 1.18 23.00
N LYS A 482 -34.83 0.89 23.68
CA LYS A 482 -34.71 1.04 25.14
C LYS A 482 -34.79 2.50 25.60
N SER A 483 -34.24 3.46 24.85
CA SER A 483 -34.32 4.90 25.19
C SER A 483 -35.72 5.48 24.94
N PHE A 484 -36.43 5.03 23.91
CA PHE A 484 -37.85 5.35 23.70
C PHE A 484 -38.76 4.73 24.79
N ALA A 485 -38.45 3.51 25.24
CA ALA A 485 -39.16 2.90 26.37
C ALA A 485 -38.90 3.61 27.71
N SER A 486 -37.67 4.09 27.96
CA SER A 486 -37.34 4.82 29.18
C SER A 486 -37.93 6.23 29.20
N THR A 487 -37.89 6.97 28.09
CA THR A 487 -38.53 8.29 27.96
C THR A 487 -40.04 8.21 28.09
N SER A 488 -40.71 7.26 27.42
CA SER A 488 -42.16 7.05 27.57
C SER A 488 -42.57 6.66 29.01
N SER A 489 -41.75 5.86 29.71
CA SER A 489 -41.99 5.54 31.13
C SER A 489 -41.82 6.75 32.06
N THR A 490 -40.89 7.66 31.73
CA THR A 490 -40.64 8.88 32.50
C THR A 490 -41.79 9.87 32.29
N THR A 491 -42.24 10.07 31.04
CA THR A 491 -43.40 10.93 30.72
C THR A 491 -44.68 10.41 31.38
N ARG A 492 -44.90 9.09 31.43
CA ARG A 492 -46.02 8.47 32.16
C ARG A 492 -45.93 8.72 33.67
N LYS A 493 -44.73 8.61 34.28
CA LYS A 493 -44.53 8.90 35.71
C LYS A 493 -44.71 10.38 36.06
N THR A 494 -44.34 11.31 35.17
CA THR A 494 -44.53 12.75 35.37
C THR A 494 -46.00 13.15 35.20
N LEU A 495 -46.73 12.54 34.26
CA LEU A 495 -48.18 12.71 34.10
C LEU A 495 -48.96 12.15 35.29
N ILE A 496 -48.63 10.94 35.77
CA ILE A 496 -49.29 10.34 36.94
C ILE A 496 -49.02 11.14 38.24
N LYS A 497 -47.83 11.74 38.41
CA LYS A 497 -47.55 12.65 39.53
C LYS A 497 -48.28 14.00 39.42
N LYS A 498 -48.54 14.50 38.21
CA LYS A 498 -49.35 15.72 38.02
C LYS A 498 -50.84 15.50 38.29
N TYR A 499 -51.39 14.34 37.92
CA TYR A 499 -52.81 14.03 38.17
C TYR A 499 -53.14 13.74 39.65
N LYS A 500 -52.17 13.21 40.43
CA LYS A 500 -52.34 13.02 41.88
C LYS A 500 -52.27 14.30 42.72
N LYS A 501 -51.95 15.45 42.13
CA LYS A 501 -51.87 16.74 42.85
C LYS A 501 -53.11 17.63 42.69
N PHE A 502 -54.15 17.12 42.01
CA PHE A 502 -55.42 17.80 41.75
C PHE A 502 -56.63 17.06 42.35
N THR A 503 -56.41 16.09 43.24
CA THR A 503 -57.47 15.28 43.87
C THR A 503 -57.32 15.13 45.39
N ASP A 504 -56.78 16.14 46.06
CA ASP A 504 -56.95 16.36 47.51
C ASP A 504 -57.32 17.83 47.78
#